data_AF-A0AAV0W5I5-F1
#
_entry.id   AF-A0AAV0W5I5-F1
#
_cell.length_a   1.000
_cell.length_b   1.000
_cell.length_c   1.000
_cell.angle_alpha   90.00
_cell.angle_beta   90.00
_cell.angle_gamma   90.00
#
_symmetry.space_group_name_H-M   'P 1'
#
loop_
_entity.id
_entity.type
_entity.pdbx_description
1 polymer ?
#
loop_
_entity_poly.entity_id
_entity_poly.type
_entity_poly.pdbx_seq_one_letter_code
_entity_poly.pdbx_strand_id
1 'polypeptide(L)'
;MDSDTENRREENGDAPRHTLIGKCVMKTLSHPLDYARFLVQVGHEPMAPYRYRSIFGEERLFLPNLVVYAKYIYSVDGFKGMYVGLAPKIIGICIEHFSSSLMSDYIQIDKNLNVDNTDSDLEVWKKCAIKTSKEMICTATSIILSHPLHIVSMRMMAQFVGYEHRYTLVLQSISLITREEGVNGLFTAIIPRLLAGLGTVILVNVAKQAFSRYLFDPSPMTLNIADFAASYLANAATYSFNVVTACTAINNCGLAAGMPPDMPVFGNWLECMKYLYRCDQLNRGSSTWFRRVPQTQSKLLKLL
;
A
#
# COMPACT_ATOMS: atom_id res chain seq x y z
N MET A 1 17.00 18.29 -40.01
CA MET A 1 16.16 17.09 -39.76
C MET A 1 16.51 16.41 -38.43
N ASP A 2 17.53 16.87 -37.71
CA ASP A 2 17.93 16.32 -36.39
C ASP A 2 17.31 17.04 -35.19
N SER A 3 16.84 18.28 -35.34
CA SER A 3 16.28 19.08 -34.22
C SER A 3 14.93 18.56 -33.70
N ASP A 4 14.07 18.01 -34.56
CA ASP A 4 12.74 17.51 -34.16
C ASP A 4 12.82 16.12 -33.50
N THR A 5 13.87 15.35 -33.81
CA THR A 5 14.13 14.04 -33.22
C THR A 5 14.76 14.16 -31.84
N GLU A 6 15.55 15.22 -31.61
CA GLU A 6 16.15 15.56 -30.33
C GLU A 6 15.10 16.18 -29.37
N ASN A 7 14.25 17.11 -29.85
CA ASN A 7 13.14 17.65 -29.07
C ASN A 7 12.12 16.57 -28.63
N ARG A 8 11.78 15.60 -29.49
CA ARG A 8 10.91 14.48 -29.11
C ARG A 8 11.54 13.51 -28.11
N ARG A 9 12.87 13.44 -28.02
CA ARG A 9 13.58 12.63 -27.01
C ARG A 9 13.67 13.37 -25.67
N GLU A 10 13.80 14.69 -25.67
CA GLU A 10 13.75 15.51 -24.44
C GLU A 10 12.34 15.53 -23.84
N GLU A 11 11.28 15.74 -24.65
CA GLU A 11 9.88 15.71 -24.17
C GLU A 11 9.47 14.34 -23.58
N ASN A 12 9.91 13.22 -24.19
CA ASN A 12 9.67 11.88 -23.66
C ASN A 12 10.57 11.52 -22.46
N GLY A 13 11.72 12.20 -22.29
CA GLY A 13 12.62 12.02 -21.16
C GLY A 13 12.14 12.72 -19.88
N ASP A 14 11.39 13.80 -20.02
CA ASP A 14 10.90 14.61 -18.91
C ASP A 14 9.60 14.09 -18.29
N ALA A 15 8.68 13.54 -19.10
CA ALA A 15 7.44 12.93 -18.61
C ALA A 15 7.65 11.85 -17.50
N PRO A 16 8.57 10.88 -17.62
CA PRO A 16 8.82 9.90 -16.57
C PRO A 16 9.49 10.54 -15.33
N ARG A 17 10.37 11.54 -15.51
CA ARG A 17 11.04 12.25 -14.42
C ARG A 17 10.08 13.07 -13.58
N HIS A 18 9.21 13.85 -14.22
CA HIS A 18 8.16 14.60 -13.51
C HIS A 18 7.20 13.69 -12.75
N THR A 19 6.89 12.52 -13.33
CA THR A 19 6.05 11.50 -12.67
C THR A 19 6.73 10.94 -11.41
N LEU A 20 8.03 10.64 -11.47
CA LEU A 20 8.79 10.15 -10.31
C LEU A 20 8.89 11.22 -9.21
N ILE A 21 9.26 12.45 -9.56
CA ILE A 21 9.35 13.57 -8.61
C ILE A 21 7.99 13.79 -7.94
N GLY A 22 6.91 13.80 -8.72
CA GLY A 22 5.54 13.92 -8.19
C GLY A 22 5.21 12.83 -7.17
N LYS A 23 5.55 11.56 -7.46
CA LYS A 23 5.35 10.44 -6.52
C LYS A 23 6.14 10.64 -5.22
N CYS A 24 7.40 11.03 -5.31
CA CYS A 24 8.25 11.26 -4.13
C CYS A 24 7.76 12.43 -3.27
N VAL A 25 7.37 13.55 -3.89
CA VAL A 25 6.81 14.71 -3.19
C VAL A 25 5.49 14.34 -2.52
N MET A 26 4.56 13.72 -3.26
CA MET A 26 3.28 13.28 -2.70
C MET A 26 3.47 12.33 -1.54
N LYS A 27 4.42 11.38 -1.65
CA LYS A 27 4.70 10.44 -0.57
C LYS A 27 5.28 11.13 0.66
N THR A 28 6.16 12.11 0.46
CA THR A 28 6.75 12.89 1.55
C THR A 28 5.66 13.66 2.30
N LEU A 29 4.77 14.34 1.58
CA LEU A 29 3.65 15.08 2.17
C LEU A 29 2.64 14.16 2.89
N SER A 30 2.37 12.98 2.34
CA SER A 30 1.43 12.02 2.94
C SER A 30 2.03 11.18 4.06
N HIS A 31 3.36 11.16 4.22
CA HIS A 31 4.04 10.22 5.10
C HIS A 31 3.60 10.30 6.57
N PRO A 32 3.37 11.48 7.19
CA PRO A 32 2.87 11.53 8.57
C PRO A 32 1.53 10.80 8.76
N LEU A 33 0.63 10.90 7.78
CA LEU A 33 -0.67 10.20 7.81
C LEU A 33 -0.52 8.71 7.50
N ASP A 34 0.35 8.35 6.56
CA ASP A 34 0.66 6.94 6.26
C ASP A 34 1.35 6.25 7.43
N TYR A 35 2.15 6.99 8.19
CA TYR A 35 2.81 6.50 9.40
C TYR A 35 1.78 6.24 10.51
N ALA A 36 0.90 7.21 10.80
CA ALA A 36 -0.22 7.00 11.71
C ALA A 36 -1.10 5.82 11.25
N ARG A 37 -1.39 5.70 9.95
CA ARG A 37 -2.17 4.57 9.40
C ARG A 37 -1.46 3.24 9.65
N PHE A 38 -0.15 3.17 9.42
CA PHE A 38 0.64 1.97 9.66
C PHE A 38 0.58 1.54 11.14
N LEU A 39 0.73 2.47 12.08
CA LEU A 39 0.64 2.17 13.51
C LEU A 39 -0.74 1.63 13.90
N VAL A 40 -1.81 2.17 13.31
CA VAL A 40 -3.17 1.63 13.45
C VAL A 40 -3.30 0.22 12.87
N GLN A 41 -2.67 -0.05 11.72
CA GLN A 41 -2.72 -1.37 11.08
C GLN A 41 -2.08 -2.44 11.96
N VAL A 42 -0.96 -2.13 12.60
CA VAL A 42 -0.29 -3.05 13.55
C VAL A 42 -0.98 -3.12 14.91
N GLY A 43 -2.00 -2.28 15.14
CA GLY A 43 -2.87 -2.34 16.31
C GLY A 43 -2.50 -1.39 17.44
N HIS A 44 -1.54 -0.48 17.24
CA HIS A 44 -1.16 0.50 18.25
C HIS A 44 -2.15 1.68 18.27
N GLU A 45 -2.86 1.84 19.38
CA GLU A 45 -3.86 2.89 19.61
C GLU A 45 -3.60 3.61 20.95
N PRO A 46 -2.76 4.65 20.98
CA PRO A 46 -2.35 5.31 22.23
C PRO A 46 -3.45 6.16 22.86
N MET A 47 -4.53 6.46 22.13
CA MET A 47 -5.62 7.33 22.58
C MET A 47 -6.89 6.53 22.83
N ALA A 48 -7.56 6.80 23.95
CA ALA A 48 -8.80 6.15 24.31
C ALA A 48 -9.94 6.46 23.33
N PRO A 49 -10.84 5.49 23.07
CA PRO A 49 -12.02 5.73 22.25
C PRO A 49 -12.99 6.68 22.96
N TYR A 50 -13.67 7.54 22.19
CA TYR A 50 -14.69 8.45 22.69
C TYR A 50 -16.08 8.04 22.18
N ARG A 51 -17.12 8.42 22.93
CA ARG A 51 -18.51 8.16 22.55
C ARG A 51 -18.98 9.22 21.56
N TYR A 52 -19.58 8.79 20.47
CA TYR A 52 -20.21 9.67 19.49
C TYR A 52 -21.62 9.17 19.18
N ARG A 53 -22.57 10.11 19.10
CA ARG A 53 -23.95 9.82 18.73
C ARG A 53 -24.13 10.09 17.24
N SER A 54 -24.45 9.04 16.48
CA SER A 54 -24.76 9.16 15.06
C SER A 54 -25.97 10.07 14.85
N ILE A 55 -26.11 10.60 13.64
CA ILE A 55 -27.30 11.38 13.21
C ILE A 55 -28.58 10.55 13.41
N PHE A 56 -28.49 9.23 13.30
CA PHE A 56 -29.59 8.28 13.56
C PHE A 56 -29.78 7.91 15.05
N GLY A 57 -29.16 8.66 15.97
CA GLY A 57 -29.38 8.50 17.42
C GLY A 57 -28.62 7.36 18.08
N GLU A 58 -27.98 6.47 17.33
CA GLU A 58 -27.17 5.38 17.87
C GLU A 58 -25.86 5.86 18.48
N GLU A 59 -25.58 5.44 19.72
CA GLU A 59 -24.30 5.65 20.37
C GLU A 59 -23.28 4.58 19.93
N ARG A 60 -22.14 5.03 19.42
CA ARG A 60 -21.03 4.16 19.03
C ARG A 60 -19.71 4.73 19.53
N LEU A 61 -18.75 3.85 19.82
CA LEU A 61 -17.39 4.22 20.20
C LEU A 61 -16.57 4.46 18.93
N PHE A 62 -15.92 5.62 18.88
CA PHE A 62 -15.03 6.03 17.80
C PHE A 62 -13.61 6.23 18.31
N LEU A 63 -12.65 5.86 17.48
CA LEU A 63 -11.24 6.17 17.68
C LEU A 63 -10.92 7.53 17.05
N PRO A 64 -9.92 8.26 17.59
CA PRO A 64 -9.43 9.47 16.95
C PRO A 64 -9.01 9.23 15.49
N ASN A 65 -9.24 10.25 14.66
CA ASN A 65 -8.85 10.19 13.26
C ASN A 65 -7.32 10.15 13.09
N LEU A 66 -6.85 9.81 11.89
CA LEU A 66 -5.40 9.67 11.63
C LEU A 66 -4.64 10.99 11.76
N VAL A 67 -5.30 12.14 11.59
CA VAL A 67 -4.67 13.47 11.74
C VAL A 67 -4.36 13.75 13.21
N VAL A 68 -5.30 13.44 14.12
CA VAL A 68 -5.09 13.54 15.57
C VAL A 68 -3.97 12.60 16.01
N TYR A 69 -3.91 11.40 15.43
CA TYR A 69 -2.81 10.47 15.69
C TYR A 69 -1.47 11.00 15.15
N ALA A 70 -1.41 11.52 13.93
CA ALA A 70 -0.20 12.16 13.43
C ALA A 70 0.26 13.34 14.32
N LYS A 71 -0.67 14.12 14.86
CA LYS A 71 -0.39 15.17 15.84
C LYS A 71 0.15 14.61 17.17
N TYR A 72 -0.36 13.46 17.62
CA TYR A 72 0.18 12.74 18.77
C TYR A 72 1.63 12.30 18.52
N ILE A 73 1.93 11.69 17.37
CA ILE A 73 3.31 11.31 16.99
C ILE A 73 4.22 12.53 17.02
N TYR A 74 3.77 13.66 16.45
CA TYR A 74 4.50 14.92 16.50
C TYR A 74 4.78 15.40 17.92
N SER A 75 3.82 15.25 18.84
CA SER A 75 4.01 15.65 20.24
C SER A 75 5.01 14.78 21.00
N VAL A 76 5.21 13.53 20.56
CA VAL A 76 6.10 12.56 21.20
C VAL A 76 7.51 12.63 20.62
N ASP A 77 7.66 12.50 19.30
CA ASP A 77 8.98 12.42 18.64
C ASP A 77 9.38 13.69 17.86
N GLY A 78 8.54 14.73 17.92
CA GLY A 78 8.77 15.98 17.21
C GLY A 78 8.69 15.85 15.69
N PHE A 79 9.22 16.87 15.00
CA PHE A 79 9.15 16.94 13.54
C PHE A 79 9.91 15.81 12.84
N LYS A 80 11.12 15.49 13.30
CA LYS A 80 11.96 14.44 12.70
C LYS A 80 11.34 13.06 12.87
N GLY A 81 10.68 12.81 14.01
CA GLY A 81 9.97 11.57 14.29
C GLY A 81 8.88 11.23 13.29
N MET A 82 8.11 12.23 12.85
CA MET A 82 7.04 12.03 11.85
C MET A 82 7.54 11.46 10.53
N TYR A 83 8.83 11.59 10.23
CA TYR A 83 9.46 11.15 8.98
C TYR A 83 10.30 9.87 9.11
N VAL A 84 10.21 9.18 10.26
CA VAL A 84 10.83 7.86 10.43
C VAL A 84 10.29 6.88 9.39
N GLY A 85 11.18 6.12 8.76
CA GLY A 85 10.85 5.17 7.70
C GLY A 85 10.53 5.80 6.33
N LEU A 86 10.61 7.13 6.16
CA LEU A 86 10.42 7.77 4.85
C LEU A 86 11.56 7.45 3.88
N ALA A 87 12.81 7.53 4.33
CA ALA A 87 13.99 7.30 3.48
C ALA A 87 13.92 5.98 2.70
N PRO A 88 13.69 4.80 3.33
CA PRO A 88 13.54 3.55 2.59
C PRO A 88 12.31 3.53 1.67
N LYS A 89 11.20 4.23 2.00
CA LYS A 89 10.03 4.36 1.10
C LYS A 89 10.39 5.09 -0.19
N ILE A 90 11.12 6.21 -0.08
CA ILE A 90 11.51 7.01 -1.26
C ILE A 90 12.44 6.20 -2.17
N ILE A 91 13.45 5.53 -1.59
CA ILE A 91 14.33 4.65 -2.36
C ILE A 91 13.52 3.52 -3.00
N GLY A 92 12.55 2.94 -2.27
CA GLY A 92 11.65 1.91 -2.78
C GLY A 92 10.83 2.39 -3.99
N ILE A 93 10.26 3.60 -3.93
CA ILE A 93 9.52 4.22 -5.04
C ILE A 93 10.41 4.39 -6.28
N CYS A 94 11.67 4.81 -6.09
CA CYS A 94 12.62 4.91 -7.19
C CYS A 94 12.85 3.53 -7.84
N ILE A 95 13.12 2.50 -7.03
CA ILE A 95 13.32 1.13 -7.55
C ILE A 95 12.07 0.63 -8.28
N GLU A 96 10.87 0.82 -7.72
CA GLU A 96 9.61 0.44 -8.37
C GLU A 96 9.45 1.15 -9.73
N HIS A 97 9.74 2.45 -9.80
CA HIS A 97 9.62 3.21 -11.05
C HIS A 97 10.60 2.73 -12.13
N PHE A 98 11.89 2.61 -11.79
CA PHE A 98 12.90 2.14 -12.73
C PHE A 98 12.66 0.69 -13.15
N SER A 99 12.32 -0.19 -12.21
CA SER A 99 12.00 -1.59 -12.49
C SER A 99 10.81 -1.71 -13.44
N SER A 100 9.73 -0.97 -13.18
CA SER A 100 8.55 -1.01 -14.05
C SER A 100 8.85 -0.47 -15.45
N SER A 101 9.69 0.57 -15.57
CA SER A 101 10.10 1.10 -16.88
C SER A 101 10.89 0.06 -17.67
N LEU A 102 11.93 -0.51 -17.05
CA LEU A 102 12.77 -1.53 -17.69
C LEU A 102 11.96 -2.77 -18.09
N MET A 103 11.05 -3.23 -17.24
CA MET A 103 10.21 -4.39 -17.54
C MET A 103 9.20 -4.10 -18.66
N SER A 104 8.65 -2.89 -18.69
CA SER A 104 7.73 -2.48 -19.75
C SER A 104 8.41 -2.42 -21.11
N ASP A 105 9.67 -2.01 -21.16
CA ASP A 105 10.47 -1.94 -22.40
C ASP A 105 10.90 -3.35 -22.86
N TYR A 106 11.23 -4.23 -21.91
CA TYR A 106 11.58 -5.62 -22.19
C TYR A 106 10.39 -6.43 -22.72
N ILE A 107 9.20 -6.25 -22.15
CA ILE A 107 7.97 -6.93 -22.60
C ILE A 107 7.40 -6.17 -23.80
N GLN A 108 7.90 -6.50 -24.99
CA GLN A 108 7.28 -6.07 -26.24
C GLN A 108 6.03 -6.93 -26.48
N ILE A 109 4.85 -6.36 -26.21
CA ILE A 109 3.61 -6.94 -26.74
C ILE A 109 3.65 -6.72 -28.24
N ASP A 110 3.61 -7.82 -28.98
CA ASP A 110 3.58 -7.77 -30.44
C ASP A 110 2.39 -6.91 -30.89
N LYS A 111 2.69 -5.80 -31.59
CA LYS A 111 1.67 -4.86 -32.08
C LYS A 111 0.80 -5.49 -33.18
N ASN A 112 1.19 -6.66 -33.68
CA ASN A 112 0.47 -7.47 -34.67
C ASN A 112 -0.78 -8.18 -34.14
N LEU A 113 -1.16 -8.00 -32.86
CA LEU A 113 -2.53 -8.31 -32.38
C LEU A 113 -3.60 -7.31 -32.87
N ASN A 114 -3.22 -6.42 -33.79
CA ASN A 114 -4.14 -5.65 -34.63
C ASN A 114 -4.22 -6.32 -35.99
N VAL A 115 -5.37 -6.93 -36.29
CA VAL A 115 -5.99 -7.35 -37.56
C VAL A 115 -6.61 -8.72 -37.25
N ASP A 116 -7.85 -8.82 -36.79
CA ASP A 116 -9.03 -8.51 -37.59
C ASP A 116 -10.02 -7.54 -36.92
N ASN A 117 -10.63 -6.70 -37.75
CA ASN A 117 -11.83 -5.91 -37.44
C ASN A 117 -13.06 -6.83 -37.31
N THR A 118 -13.01 -7.80 -36.42
CA THR A 118 -14.20 -8.53 -35.98
C THR A 118 -14.44 -8.11 -34.54
N ASP A 119 -15.41 -7.23 -34.32
CA ASP A 119 -15.91 -6.74 -33.02
C ASP A 119 -16.56 -7.88 -32.20
N SER A 120 -15.78 -8.92 -31.93
CA SER A 120 -16.13 -10.02 -31.06
C SER A 120 -15.78 -9.63 -29.63
N ASP A 121 -16.74 -9.75 -28.73
CA ASP A 121 -16.53 -9.56 -27.28
C ASP A 121 -15.32 -10.35 -26.77
N LEU A 122 -15.05 -11.52 -27.37
CA LEU A 122 -13.91 -12.37 -27.04
C LEU A 122 -12.56 -11.67 -27.31
N GLU A 123 -12.43 -10.97 -28.44
CA GLU A 123 -11.17 -10.31 -28.80
C GLU A 123 -10.91 -9.08 -27.91
N VAL A 124 -11.95 -8.38 -27.46
CA VAL A 124 -11.84 -7.29 -26.49
C VAL A 124 -11.31 -7.81 -25.14
N TRP A 125 -11.89 -8.89 -24.63
CA TRP A 125 -11.42 -9.49 -23.36
C TRP A 125 -10.04 -10.12 -23.48
N LYS A 126 -9.68 -10.68 -24.63
CA LYS A 126 -8.33 -11.19 -24.90
C LYS A 126 -7.30 -10.06 -24.89
N LYS A 127 -7.60 -8.92 -25.54
CA LYS A 127 -6.75 -7.72 -25.48
C LYS A 127 -6.60 -7.21 -24.04
N CYS A 128 -7.68 -7.17 -23.27
CA CYS A 128 -7.66 -6.82 -21.85
C CYS A 128 -6.78 -7.78 -21.03
N ALA A 129 -6.90 -9.10 -21.25
CA ALA A 129 -6.11 -10.11 -20.55
C ALA A 129 -4.60 -9.98 -20.85
N ILE A 130 -4.22 -9.76 -22.11
CA ILE A 130 -2.81 -9.57 -22.52
C ILE A 130 -2.24 -8.29 -21.94
N LYS A 131 -2.99 -7.18 -21.96
CA LYS A 131 -2.57 -5.93 -21.33
C LYS A 131 -2.39 -6.11 -19.82
N THR A 132 -3.36 -6.74 -19.17
CA THR A 132 -3.35 -6.98 -17.73
C THR A 132 -2.18 -7.89 -17.34
N SER A 133 -1.86 -8.93 -18.11
CA SER A 133 -0.74 -9.82 -17.81
C SER A 133 0.61 -9.09 -17.87
N LYS A 134 0.82 -8.21 -18.86
CA LYS A 134 2.01 -7.35 -18.91
C LYS A 134 2.11 -6.46 -17.67
N GLU A 135 1.02 -5.77 -17.30
CA GLU A 135 1.02 -4.88 -16.13
C GLU A 135 1.23 -5.67 -14.82
N MET A 136 0.69 -6.88 -14.72
CA MET A 136 0.93 -7.78 -13.58
C MET A 136 2.40 -8.17 -13.47
N ILE A 137 3.07 -8.51 -14.57
CA ILE A 137 4.49 -8.86 -14.56
C ILE A 137 5.33 -7.64 -14.14
N CYS A 138 5.07 -6.47 -14.72
CA CYS A 138 5.76 -5.24 -14.33
C CYS A 138 5.58 -4.92 -12.84
N THR A 139 4.35 -5.07 -12.34
CA THR A 139 4.01 -4.84 -10.92
C THR A 139 4.66 -5.87 -10.00
N ALA A 140 4.64 -7.16 -10.36
CA ALA A 140 5.26 -8.22 -9.59
C ALA A 140 6.77 -7.98 -9.43
N THR A 141 7.47 -7.71 -10.54
CA THR A 141 8.91 -7.42 -10.54
C THR A 141 9.22 -6.20 -9.66
N SER A 142 8.44 -5.12 -9.80
CA SER A 142 8.61 -3.90 -9.01
C SER A 142 8.40 -4.14 -7.51
N ILE A 143 7.39 -4.93 -7.13
CA ILE A 143 7.13 -5.28 -5.74
C ILE A 143 8.28 -6.11 -5.19
N ILE A 144 8.74 -7.15 -5.91
CA ILE A 144 9.81 -8.04 -5.47
C ILE A 144 11.10 -7.26 -5.23
N LEU A 145 11.51 -6.39 -6.16
CA LEU A 145 12.76 -5.63 -6.05
C LEU A 145 12.71 -4.57 -4.95
N SER A 146 11.56 -3.93 -4.73
CA SER A 146 11.40 -2.92 -3.68
C SER A 146 11.10 -3.50 -2.30
N HIS A 147 10.85 -4.81 -2.21
CA HIS A 147 10.37 -5.46 -0.99
C HIS A 147 11.26 -5.29 0.23
N PRO A 148 12.59 -5.47 0.14
CA PRO A 148 13.48 -5.27 1.28
C PRO A 148 13.36 -3.87 1.91
N LEU A 149 13.23 -2.82 1.08
CA LEU A 149 13.07 -1.45 1.55
C LEU A 149 11.70 -1.20 2.19
N HIS A 150 10.67 -1.86 1.68
CA HIS A 150 9.34 -1.80 2.29
C HIS A 150 9.35 -2.39 3.71
N ILE A 151 10.01 -3.54 3.92
CA ILE A 151 10.16 -4.15 5.25
C ILE A 151 10.95 -3.25 6.19
N VAL A 152 12.07 -2.70 5.73
CA VAL A 152 12.87 -1.76 6.52
C VAL A 152 12.03 -0.55 6.93
N SER A 153 11.24 0.03 6.02
CA SER A 153 10.36 1.15 6.36
C SER A 153 9.35 0.80 7.45
N MET A 154 8.66 -0.35 7.32
CA MET A 154 7.67 -0.79 8.30
C MET A 154 8.29 -1.02 9.67
N ARG A 155 9.45 -1.67 9.73
CA ARG A 155 10.16 -1.90 11.00
C ARG A 155 10.69 -0.60 11.60
N MET A 156 11.19 0.32 10.78
CA MET A 156 11.59 1.65 11.26
C MET A 156 10.41 2.38 11.92
N MET A 157 9.23 2.35 11.29
CA MET A 157 7.99 2.94 11.83
C MET A 157 7.50 2.22 13.09
N ALA A 158 7.60 0.89 13.14
CA ALA A 158 7.06 0.09 14.25
C ALA A 158 7.77 0.31 15.60
N GLN A 159 9.02 0.79 15.57
CA GLN A 159 9.78 1.14 16.76
C GLN A 159 9.11 2.19 17.65
N PHE A 160 8.20 2.99 17.10
CA PHE A 160 7.41 3.96 17.86
C PHE A 160 6.66 3.32 19.02
N VAL A 161 6.18 2.09 18.84
CA VAL A 161 5.35 1.41 19.84
C VAL A 161 6.13 1.14 21.12
N GLY A 162 7.38 0.67 20.99
CA GLY A 162 8.24 0.31 22.11
C GLY A 162 9.23 1.40 22.53
N TYR A 163 9.20 2.58 21.89
CA TYR A 163 10.25 3.61 22.03
C TYR A 163 11.65 3.07 21.73
N GLU A 164 11.77 2.29 20.66
CA GLU A 164 12.98 1.55 20.30
C GLU A 164 13.85 2.32 19.29
N HIS A 165 15.17 2.08 19.30
CA HIS A 165 16.13 2.75 18.40
C HIS A 165 17.08 1.76 17.69
N ARG A 166 16.54 0.61 17.29
CA ARG A 166 17.24 -0.49 16.62
C ARG A 166 17.54 -0.24 15.13
N TYR A 167 16.61 0.36 14.40
CA TYR A 167 16.66 0.63 12.96
C TYR A 167 16.77 2.14 12.73
N THR A 168 18.00 2.63 12.51
CA THR A 168 18.29 4.07 12.37
C THR A 168 18.60 4.46 10.94
N LEU A 169 19.50 3.72 10.28
CA LEU A 169 19.90 3.95 8.89
C LEU A 169 19.43 2.81 8.00
N VAL A 170 19.14 3.09 6.72
CA VAL A 170 18.60 2.09 5.78
C VAL A 170 19.56 0.90 5.62
N LEU A 171 20.84 1.16 5.33
CA LEU A 171 21.84 0.10 5.14
C LEU A 171 22.12 -0.67 6.43
N GLN A 172 22.18 0.03 7.57
CA GLN A 172 22.32 -0.59 8.89
C GLN A 172 21.13 -1.51 9.19
N SER A 173 19.91 -1.08 8.85
CA SER A 173 18.69 -1.87 9.04
C SER A 173 18.67 -3.12 8.16
N ILE A 174 19.05 -3.00 6.88
CA ILE A 174 19.16 -4.15 5.97
C ILE A 174 20.18 -5.16 6.49
N SER A 175 21.36 -4.68 6.91
CA SER A 175 22.42 -5.53 7.45
C SER A 175 21.98 -6.21 8.75
N LEU A 176 21.27 -5.49 9.62
CA LEU A 176 20.80 -6.02 10.89
C LEU A 176 19.77 -7.13 10.69
N ILE A 177 18.76 -6.89 9.84
CA ILE A 177 17.74 -7.89 9.51
C ILE A 177 18.39 -9.13 8.89
N THR A 178 19.30 -8.94 7.93
CA THR A 178 20.01 -10.06 7.29
C THR A 178 20.85 -10.86 8.29
N ARG A 179 21.44 -10.22 9.30
CA ARG A 179 22.26 -10.89 10.31
C ARG A 179 21.42 -11.67 11.32
N GLU A 180 20.25 -11.16 11.70
CA GLU A 180 19.43 -11.73 12.78
C GLU A 180 18.38 -12.73 12.28
N GLU A 181 17.79 -12.48 11.11
CA GLU A 181 16.70 -13.28 10.52
C GLU A 181 17.08 -13.93 9.20
N GLY A 182 18.29 -13.66 8.70
CA GLY A 182 18.72 -14.06 7.36
C GLY A 182 18.06 -13.23 6.25
N VAL A 183 18.34 -13.61 5.00
CA VAL A 183 17.76 -12.95 3.82
C VAL A 183 16.23 -13.09 3.80
N ASN A 184 15.69 -14.17 4.39
CA ASN A 184 14.24 -14.40 4.47
C ASN A 184 13.52 -13.31 5.28
N GLY A 185 14.18 -12.72 6.28
CA GLY A 185 13.61 -11.61 7.07
C GLY A 185 13.26 -10.39 6.21
N LEU A 186 14.06 -10.12 5.16
CA LEU A 186 13.80 -9.05 4.19
C LEU A 186 12.65 -9.33 3.23
N PHE A 187 12.18 -10.59 3.15
CA PHE A 187 11.11 -11.05 2.27
C PHE A 187 9.88 -11.58 3.02
N THR A 188 9.84 -11.39 4.35
CA THR A 188 8.64 -11.63 5.15
C THR A 188 7.48 -10.81 4.61
N ALA A 189 6.25 -11.35 4.61
CA ALA A 189 5.05 -10.65 4.12
C ALA A 189 4.99 -10.36 2.61
N ILE A 190 5.88 -10.94 1.79
CA ILE A 190 5.84 -10.73 0.33
C ILE A 190 4.56 -11.25 -0.32
N ILE A 191 4.04 -12.39 0.13
CA ILE A 191 2.83 -13.01 -0.44
C ILE A 191 1.61 -12.09 -0.30
N PRO A 192 1.20 -11.64 0.90
CA PRO A 192 0.06 -10.72 1.00
C PRO A 192 0.31 -9.40 0.25
N ARG A 193 1.55 -8.89 0.19
CA ARG A 193 1.85 -7.67 -0.59
C ARG A 193 1.65 -7.88 -2.09
N LEU A 194 2.07 -9.03 -2.63
CA LEU A 194 1.83 -9.40 -4.02
C LEU A 194 0.34 -9.57 -4.31
N LEU A 195 -0.40 -10.24 -3.43
CA LEU A 195 -1.86 -10.38 -3.59
C LEU A 195 -2.56 -9.02 -3.60
N ALA A 196 -2.14 -8.09 -2.74
CA ALA A 196 -2.66 -6.73 -2.73
C ALA A 196 -2.38 -6.02 -4.05
N GLY A 197 -1.12 -6.00 -4.49
CA GLY A 197 -0.70 -5.28 -5.70
C GLY A 197 -1.30 -5.87 -6.99
N LEU A 198 -1.16 -7.18 -7.18
CA LEU A 198 -1.68 -7.87 -8.37
C LEU A 198 -3.21 -7.86 -8.40
N GLY A 199 -3.85 -8.06 -7.25
CA GLY A 199 -5.31 -7.96 -7.12
C GLY A 199 -5.81 -6.58 -7.54
N THR A 200 -5.14 -5.51 -7.10
CA THR A 200 -5.51 -4.15 -7.50
C THR A 200 -5.37 -3.94 -9.00
N VAL A 201 -4.28 -4.38 -9.63
CA VAL A 201 -4.08 -4.26 -11.09
C VAL A 201 -5.18 -4.99 -11.86
N ILE A 202 -5.50 -6.22 -11.48
CA ILE A 202 -6.55 -7.01 -12.14
C ILE A 202 -7.90 -6.29 -12.00
N LEU A 203 -8.28 -5.90 -10.78
CA LEU A 203 -9.56 -5.24 -10.53
C LEU A 203 -9.70 -3.92 -11.28
N VAL A 204 -8.63 -3.11 -11.33
CA VAL A 204 -8.62 -1.85 -12.07
C VAL A 204 -8.80 -2.10 -13.56
N ASN A 205 -8.05 -3.02 -14.17
CA ASN A 205 -8.14 -3.26 -15.61
C ASN A 205 -9.49 -3.88 -16.02
N VAL A 206 -10.03 -4.79 -15.21
CA VAL A 206 -11.38 -5.33 -15.42
C VAL A 206 -12.43 -4.23 -15.31
N ALA A 207 -12.34 -3.35 -14.30
CA ALA A 207 -13.25 -2.23 -14.13
C ALA A 207 -13.16 -1.26 -15.31
N LYS A 208 -11.95 -0.90 -15.76
CA LYS A 208 -11.72 -0.04 -16.94
C LYS A 208 -12.36 -0.62 -18.19
N GLN A 209 -12.16 -1.92 -18.42
CA GLN A 209 -12.75 -2.62 -19.57
C GLN A 209 -14.28 -2.70 -19.49
N ALA A 210 -14.84 -2.83 -18.29
CA ALA A 210 -16.28 -2.78 -18.09
C ALA A 210 -16.82 -1.37 -18.35
N PHE A 211 -16.20 -0.33 -17.79
CA PHE A 211 -16.62 1.06 -17.96
C PHE A 211 -16.57 1.52 -19.42
N SER A 212 -15.50 1.18 -20.15
CA SER A 212 -15.39 1.53 -21.57
C SER A 212 -16.47 0.89 -22.44
N ARG A 213 -17.04 -0.24 -22.01
CA ARG A 213 -18.15 -0.90 -22.70
C ARG A 213 -19.51 -0.32 -22.36
N TYR A 214 -19.72 0.10 -21.11
CA TYR A 214 -21.02 0.61 -20.64
C TYR A 214 -21.23 2.10 -20.93
N LEU A 215 -20.17 2.88 -21.12
CA LEU A 215 -20.26 4.30 -21.42
C LEU A 215 -20.23 4.53 -22.95
N PHE A 216 -21.31 5.05 -23.51
CA PHE A 216 -21.35 5.53 -24.89
C PHE A 216 -20.68 6.91 -24.96
N ASP A 217 -19.64 7.06 -25.78
CA ASP A 217 -18.83 8.28 -25.98
C ASP A 217 -18.43 9.04 -24.70
N PRO A 218 -17.62 8.42 -23.81
CA PRO A 218 -17.19 9.09 -22.59
C PRO A 218 -16.21 10.23 -22.88
N SER A 219 -16.49 11.40 -22.31
CA SER A 219 -15.54 12.51 -22.28
C SER A 219 -14.22 12.07 -21.61
N PRO A 220 -13.06 12.68 -21.94
CA PRO A 220 -11.79 12.36 -21.28
C PRO A 220 -11.83 12.58 -19.77
N MET A 221 -12.64 13.54 -19.29
CA MET A 221 -12.85 13.77 -17.85
C MET A 221 -13.59 12.59 -17.19
N THR A 222 -14.62 12.04 -17.85
CA THR A 222 -15.38 10.89 -17.34
C THR A 222 -14.49 9.66 -17.20
N LEU A 223 -13.60 9.42 -18.16
CA LEU A 223 -12.64 8.31 -18.11
C LEU A 223 -11.66 8.46 -16.93
N ASN A 224 -11.13 9.66 -16.70
CA ASN A 224 -10.24 9.92 -15.56
C ASN A 224 -10.93 9.71 -14.21
N ILE A 225 -12.19 10.13 -14.08
CA ILE A 225 -12.99 9.92 -12.87
C ILE A 225 -13.26 8.43 -12.66
N ALA A 226 -13.62 7.70 -13.73
CA ALA A 226 -13.83 6.26 -13.67
C ALA A 226 -12.55 5.50 -13.27
N ASP A 227 -11.41 5.88 -13.84
CA ASP A 227 -10.09 5.34 -13.49
C ASP A 227 -9.75 5.56 -12.02
N PHE A 228 -10.01 6.77 -11.50
CA PHE A 228 -9.81 7.09 -10.10
C PHE A 228 -10.74 6.25 -9.20
N ALA A 229 -12.02 6.17 -9.53
CA ALA A 229 -13.01 5.40 -8.77
C ALA A 229 -12.68 3.91 -8.77
N ALA A 230 -12.32 3.34 -9.92
CA ALA A 230 -11.88 1.96 -10.06
C ALA A 230 -10.64 1.69 -9.20
N SER A 231 -9.65 2.58 -9.25
CA SER A 231 -8.43 2.47 -8.45
C SER A 231 -8.71 2.54 -6.94
N TYR A 232 -9.62 3.42 -6.52
CA TYR A 232 -10.01 3.53 -5.12
C TYR A 232 -10.73 2.27 -4.62
N LEU A 233 -11.73 1.79 -5.38
CA LEU A 233 -12.48 0.58 -5.04
C LEU A 233 -11.61 -0.68 -5.04
N ALA A 234 -10.70 -0.80 -6.00
CA ALA A 234 -9.75 -1.91 -6.07
C ALA A 234 -8.83 -1.93 -4.84
N ASN A 235 -8.27 -0.78 -4.44
CA ASN A 235 -7.47 -0.67 -3.22
C ASN A 235 -8.26 -0.96 -1.95
N ALA A 236 -9.54 -0.58 -1.91
CA ALA A 236 -10.42 -0.91 -0.79
C ALA A 236 -10.70 -2.42 -0.71
N ALA A 237 -10.91 -3.09 -1.85
CA ALA A 237 -11.15 -4.53 -1.92
C ALA A 237 -9.91 -5.36 -1.53
N THR A 238 -8.71 -4.88 -1.86
CA THR A 238 -7.45 -5.54 -1.51
C THR A 238 -6.85 -5.06 -0.19
N TYR A 239 -7.53 -4.16 0.52
CA TYR A 239 -7.01 -3.51 1.73
C TYR A 239 -6.62 -4.49 2.84
N SER A 240 -7.39 -5.57 3.01
CA SER A 240 -7.12 -6.58 4.03
C SER A 240 -5.71 -7.18 3.91
N PHE A 241 -5.23 -7.35 2.67
CA PHE A 241 -3.88 -7.84 2.44
C PHE A 241 -2.80 -6.84 2.88
N ASN A 242 -3.04 -5.53 2.75
CA ASN A 242 -2.11 -4.51 3.26
C ASN A 242 -1.99 -4.56 4.78
N VAL A 243 -3.11 -4.79 5.50
CA VAL A 243 -3.08 -4.95 6.97
C VAL A 243 -2.31 -6.21 7.36
N VAL A 244 -2.56 -7.34 6.68
CA VAL A 244 -1.81 -8.57 6.91
C VAL A 244 -0.33 -8.37 6.61
N THR A 245 0.02 -7.67 5.53
CA THR A 245 1.41 -7.33 5.22
C THR A 245 2.06 -6.56 6.35
N ALA A 246 1.39 -5.52 6.88
CA ALA A 246 1.92 -4.73 7.98
C ALA A 246 2.17 -5.57 9.24
N CYS A 247 1.19 -6.37 9.68
CA CYS A 247 1.32 -7.23 10.87
C CYS A 247 2.39 -8.31 10.68
N THR A 248 2.42 -8.97 9.53
CA THR A 248 3.37 -10.06 9.27
C THR A 248 4.80 -9.55 9.08
N ALA A 249 5.00 -8.33 8.57
CA ALA A 249 6.33 -7.74 8.39
C ALA A 249 7.09 -7.48 9.70
N ILE A 250 6.35 -7.20 10.76
CA ILE A 250 6.90 -6.94 12.10
C ILE A 250 6.79 -8.15 13.03
N ASN A 251 6.18 -9.25 12.58
CA ASN A 251 5.95 -10.43 13.38
C ASN A 251 7.27 -11.04 13.86
N ASN A 252 7.41 -11.18 15.18
CA ASN A 252 8.58 -11.80 15.83
C ASN A 252 9.94 -11.22 15.40
N CYS A 253 9.99 -9.93 15.04
CA CYS A 253 11.24 -9.24 14.66
C CYS A 253 12.01 -8.62 15.84
N GLY A 254 11.55 -8.91 17.08
CA GLY A 254 12.12 -8.36 18.30
C GLY A 254 11.87 -6.86 18.50
N LEU A 255 10.84 -6.31 17.86
CA LEU A 255 10.23 -5.02 18.21
C LEU A 255 9.00 -5.25 19.08
N ALA A 256 8.70 -4.34 20.01
CA ALA A 256 7.54 -4.45 20.89
C ALA A 256 6.23 -4.61 20.11
N ALA A 257 6.05 -3.82 19.05
CA ALA A 257 4.88 -3.88 18.16
C ALA A 257 4.58 -5.28 17.58
N GLY A 258 5.61 -6.12 17.45
CA GLY A 258 5.55 -7.42 16.81
C GLY A 258 5.53 -8.61 17.76
N MET A 259 5.44 -8.35 19.07
CA MET A 259 5.62 -9.32 20.14
C MET A 259 4.48 -9.20 21.17
N PRO A 260 4.19 -10.27 21.94
CA PRO A 260 3.27 -10.17 23.07
C PRO A 260 3.78 -9.16 24.12
N PRO A 261 2.91 -8.36 24.75
CA PRO A 261 1.43 -8.44 24.72
C PRO A 261 0.76 -7.71 23.54
N ASP A 262 1.49 -6.91 22.76
CA ASP A 262 0.91 -6.05 21.71
C ASP A 262 0.39 -6.83 20.51
N MET A 263 1.11 -7.89 20.08
CA MET A 263 0.70 -8.75 18.97
C MET A 263 1.10 -10.22 19.21
N PRO A 264 0.20 -11.19 18.97
CA PRO A 264 0.59 -12.60 19.02
C PRO A 264 1.55 -12.94 17.88
N VAL A 265 2.38 -13.97 18.11
CA VAL A 265 3.32 -14.46 17.09
C VAL A 265 2.61 -15.43 16.15
N PHE A 266 2.73 -15.19 14.85
CA PHE A 266 2.16 -16.03 13.79
C PHE A 266 3.25 -16.87 13.13
N GLY A 267 2.94 -18.12 12.77
CA GLY A 267 3.84 -18.97 11.98
C GLY A 267 3.82 -18.65 10.49
N ASN A 268 2.69 -18.13 9.98
CA ASN A 268 2.55 -17.73 8.58
C ASN A 268 1.52 -16.60 8.40
N TRP A 269 1.47 -16.02 7.21
CA TRP A 269 0.56 -14.91 6.90
C TRP A 269 -0.91 -15.31 6.90
N LEU A 270 -1.24 -16.57 6.60
CA LEU A 270 -2.62 -17.09 6.64
C LEU A 270 -3.14 -17.16 8.07
N GLU A 271 -2.29 -17.52 9.02
CA GLU A 271 -2.62 -17.53 10.44
C GLU A 271 -2.88 -16.11 10.94
N CYS A 272 -2.04 -15.15 10.55
CA CYS A 272 -2.27 -13.73 10.81
C CYS A 272 -3.61 -13.26 10.22
N MET A 273 -3.89 -13.58 8.96
CA MET A 273 -5.16 -13.24 8.29
C MET A 273 -6.36 -13.85 9.03
N LYS A 274 -6.29 -15.15 9.42
CA LYS A 274 -7.36 -15.83 10.16
C LYS A 274 -7.59 -15.20 11.53
N TYR A 275 -6.52 -14.83 12.24
CA TYR A 275 -6.60 -14.14 13.52
C TYR A 275 -7.28 -12.78 13.36
N LEU A 276 -6.80 -11.95 12.43
CA LEU A 276 -7.37 -10.63 12.14
C LEU A 276 -8.84 -10.70 11.70
N TYR A 277 -9.22 -11.74 10.94
CA TYR A 277 -10.60 -11.99 10.56
C TYR A 277 -11.48 -12.28 11.79
N ARG A 278 -11.05 -13.20 12.66
CA ARG A 278 -11.78 -13.57 13.89
C ARG A 278 -11.95 -12.39 14.84
N CYS A 279 -10.97 -11.48 14.88
CA CYS A 279 -11.00 -10.31 15.74
C CYS A 279 -11.74 -9.10 15.12
N ASP A 280 -12.31 -9.22 13.92
CA ASP A 280 -12.95 -8.11 13.19
C ASP A 280 -12.00 -6.93 12.93
N GLN A 281 -10.78 -7.27 12.50
CA GLN A 281 -9.61 -6.39 12.51
C GLN A 281 -8.86 -6.33 11.17
N LEU A 282 -9.39 -6.98 10.13
CA LEU A 282 -8.80 -6.98 8.77
C LEU A 282 -8.81 -5.62 8.08
N ASN A 283 -9.73 -4.73 8.47
CA ASN A 283 -9.88 -3.42 7.85
C ASN A 283 -9.43 -2.28 8.78
N ARG A 284 -8.57 -2.58 9.77
CA ARG A 284 -7.98 -1.58 10.66
C ARG A 284 -7.22 -0.52 9.87
N GLY A 285 -7.56 0.75 10.08
CA GLY A 285 -6.91 1.89 9.41
C GLY A 285 -7.42 2.20 8.01
N SER A 286 -8.45 1.49 7.52
CA SER A 286 -9.06 1.74 6.19
C SER A 286 -9.72 3.11 6.09
N SER A 287 -10.32 3.58 7.20
CA SER A 287 -10.98 4.87 7.28
C SER A 287 -10.07 5.92 7.91
N THR A 288 -9.83 7.02 7.19
CA THR A 288 -8.97 8.12 7.68
C THR A 288 -9.66 8.98 8.75
N TRP A 289 -10.95 9.26 8.55
CA TRP A 289 -11.72 10.21 9.37
C TRP A 289 -12.60 9.54 10.42
N PHE A 290 -13.37 8.54 10.03
CA PHE A 290 -14.34 7.86 10.89
C PHE A 290 -13.87 6.47 11.23
N ARG A 291 -13.11 6.36 12.33
CA ARG A 291 -12.52 5.10 12.78
C ARG A 291 -13.40 4.48 13.85
N ARG A 292 -14.03 3.35 13.54
CA ARG A 292 -14.90 2.63 14.47
C ARG A 292 -14.09 1.64 15.29
N VAL A 293 -14.45 1.48 16.56
CA VAL A 293 -13.92 0.39 17.38
C VAL A 293 -14.53 -0.93 16.90
N PRO A 294 -13.73 -2.00 16.69
CA PRO A 294 -14.24 -3.33 16.35
C PRO A 294 -15.30 -3.80 17.34
N GLN A 295 -16.33 -4.52 16.87
CA GLN A 295 -17.44 -4.92 17.74
C GLN A 295 -16.98 -5.81 18.90
N THR A 296 -16.00 -6.67 18.65
CA THR A 296 -15.39 -7.57 19.63
C THR A 296 -14.74 -6.79 20.77
N GLN A 297 -14.04 -5.70 20.45
CA GLN A 297 -13.36 -4.83 21.42
C GLN A 297 -14.35 -3.91 22.15
N SER A 298 -15.42 -3.47 21.47
CA SER A 298 -16.51 -2.71 22.07
C SER A 298 -17.24 -3.48 23.17
N LYS A 299 -17.43 -4.80 23.02
CA LYS A 299 -18.04 -5.63 24.07
C LYS A 299 -17.16 -5.70 25.33
N LEU A 300 -15.85 -5.87 25.17
CA LEU A 300 -14.88 -5.86 26.27
C LEU A 300 -14.85 -4.50 27.00
N LEU A 301 -14.84 -3.40 26.24
CA LEU A 301 -14.84 -2.04 26.78
C LEU A 301 -16.17 -1.64 27.45
N LYS A 302 -17.27 -2.36 27.21
CA LYS A 302 -18.55 -2.17 27.91
C LYS A 302 -18.64 -2.97 29.22
N LEU A 303 -17.75 -3.94 29.41
CA LEU A 303 -17.67 -4.77 30.62
C LEU A 303 -16.70 -4.20 31.66
N LEU A 304 -15.85 -3.26 31.26
CA LEU A 304 -14.97 -2.44 32.09
C LEU A 304 -15.64 -1.10 32.38
#